data_AF-A0A970HYK6-F1
#
_entry.id   AF-A0A970HYK6-F1
#
_cell.length_a   1.000
_cell.length_b   1.000
_cell.length_c   1.000
_cell.angle_alpha   90.00
_cell.angle_beta   90.00
_cell.angle_gamma   90.00
#
_symmetry.space_group_name_H-M   'P 1'
#
loop_
_entity.id
_entity.type
_entity.pdbx_description
1 polymer ?
#
loop_
_entity_poly.entity_id
_entity_poly.type
_entity_poly.pdbx_seq_one_letter_code
_entity_poly.pdbx_strand_id
1 'polypeptide(L)'
;VEINNYKYRNISLNGIINDKTWDGSIKIADDNIKLDMLGMLIFSRELPEFDFTLNLAKADLYRLHLDRSDSTSSASMLLTANFRGKIDENLEGEVKLLNSSLRKYGNTLEMYDFSLRSFMDNRQPSISLRTDYVDADLAGYFNPAGLMSFIGSAKAGLMPSRYDRPETQTGFVRDTLSFVVNFKNTDKFNSFFRTGLLIADKSTITGEIVADTAAHIKLLSPDLVFKGNTFNDLIIDIDYSPFLLGSGLRSSSLNFLGHSDLKDFSADFSTIPDNFIFSLNWGNSDSLSAGTGSFTARGTSMKGSGEETGEETGPVMLIDIASSDIINQDNQWKINHSTILLDSNLVNINKLLIHNENSYYLIDGSLSRNQEDSLRLEFKNIDISPLNSLIGGKDNSEKLSLDLKGELSGKILLTDVYRNPLAEGDLRINGFSILKGEYGTLTLNSAWNNEGKVAEIRAENNLSGKRMLDVKGSYNPQLRHLDLTASADRLPVDALNPLLY
;
A
#
# COMPACT_ATOMS: atom_id res chain seq x y z
N VAL A 1 32.79 20.21 -13.84
CA VAL A 1 31.76 19.52 -14.67
C VAL A 1 30.42 19.87 -14.06
N GLU A 2 29.36 20.07 -14.86
CA GLU A 2 28.02 20.36 -14.34
C GLU A 2 27.08 19.22 -14.73
N ILE A 3 26.41 18.62 -13.73
CA ILE A 3 25.44 17.53 -13.89
C ILE A 3 24.30 17.82 -12.91
N ASN A 4 23.03 17.61 -13.31
CA ASN A 4 21.86 17.86 -12.46
C ASN A 4 21.79 19.26 -11.83
N ASN A 5 22.26 20.28 -12.55
CA ASN A 5 22.39 21.67 -12.08
C ASN A 5 23.27 21.80 -10.82
N TYR A 6 24.22 20.89 -10.64
CA TYR A 6 25.25 20.94 -9.61
C TYR A 6 26.63 21.02 -10.25
N LYS A 7 27.46 21.99 -9.83
CA LYS A 7 28.80 22.19 -10.37
C LYS A 7 29.83 21.44 -9.53
N TYR A 8 30.24 20.26 -10.01
CA TYR A 8 31.29 19.43 -9.43
C TYR A 8 32.67 20.07 -9.61
N ARG A 9 33.43 20.16 -8.52
CA ARG A 9 34.78 20.73 -8.44
C ARG A 9 35.81 19.65 -8.07
N ASN A 10 37.10 20.01 -8.19
CA ASN A 10 38.23 19.17 -7.77
C ASN A 10 38.17 17.74 -8.33
N ILE A 11 38.00 17.64 -9.65
CA ILE A 11 37.96 16.37 -10.38
C ILE A 11 39.35 16.14 -11.00
N SER A 12 39.94 14.98 -10.71
CA SER A 12 41.16 14.49 -11.35
C SER A 12 40.83 13.26 -12.18
N LEU A 13 41.23 13.28 -13.45
CA LEU A 13 41.11 12.14 -14.36
C LEU A 13 42.52 11.75 -14.80
N ASN A 14 42.93 10.53 -14.51
CA ASN A 14 44.21 9.97 -14.96
C ASN A 14 43.95 8.66 -15.67
N GLY A 15 44.49 8.46 -16.85
CA GLY A 15 44.31 7.21 -17.58
C GLY A 15 44.79 7.28 -19.01
N ILE A 16 44.81 6.12 -19.66
CA ILE A 16 45.15 5.98 -21.06
C ILE A 16 43.86 5.67 -21.81
N ILE A 17 43.64 6.39 -22.91
CA ILE A 17 42.58 6.08 -23.86
C ILE A 17 43.25 5.56 -25.12
N ASN A 18 42.98 4.30 -25.47
CA ASN A 18 43.43 3.71 -26.72
C ASN A 18 42.35 2.77 -27.27
N ASP A 19 42.08 2.81 -28.57
CA ASP A 19 41.13 1.91 -29.25
C ASP A 19 39.80 1.71 -28.50
N LYS A 20 39.14 2.82 -28.13
CA LYS A 20 37.89 2.85 -27.33
C LYS A 20 37.98 2.06 -26.00
N THR A 21 39.18 1.87 -25.49
CA THR A 21 39.45 1.36 -24.15
C THR A 21 39.91 2.53 -23.30
N TRP A 22 39.26 2.71 -22.15
CA TRP A 22 39.73 3.60 -21.09
C TRP A 22 40.27 2.74 -19.96
N ASP A 23 41.51 2.95 -19.59
CA ASP A 23 42.13 2.36 -18.39
C ASP A 23 42.63 3.51 -17.53
N GLY A 24 42.03 3.68 -16.35
CA GLY A 24 42.34 4.84 -15.54
C GLY A 24 41.60 4.94 -14.21
N SER A 25 41.76 6.12 -13.60
CA SER A 25 41.18 6.49 -12.33
C SER A 25 40.49 7.86 -12.41
N ILE A 26 39.39 7.97 -11.67
CA ILE A 26 38.65 9.21 -11.48
C ILE A 26 38.65 9.51 -9.99
N LYS A 27 39.05 10.72 -9.61
CA LYS A 27 38.95 11.21 -8.23
C LYS A 27 38.14 12.48 -8.20
N ILE A 28 37.18 12.55 -7.27
CA ILE A 28 36.37 13.75 -7.02
C ILE A 28 36.50 14.07 -5.54
N ALA A 29 36.95 15.29 -5.23
CA ALA A 29 37.10 15.80 -3.87
C ALA A 29 36.33 17.12 -3.70
N ASP A 30 35.01 17.01 -3.76
CA ASP A 30 34.06 18.12 -3.67
C ASP A 30 33.40 18.14 -2.27
N ASP A 31 32.82 19.28 -1.88
CA ASP A 31 32.19 19.43 -0.56
C ASP A 31 31.08 18.39 -0.33
N ASN A 32 30.30 18.11 -1.37
CA ASN A 32 29.12 17.24 -1.32
C ASN A 32 29.36 15.83 -1.85
N ILE A 33 30.54 15.53 -2.41
CA ILE A 33 30.89 14.19 -2.88
C ILE A 33 32.39 13.92 -2.79
N LYS A 34 32.74 12.75 -2.25
CA LYS A 34 34.10 12.21 -2.28
C LYS A 34 34.08 10.81 -2.90
N LEU A 35 34.71 10.69 -4.07
CA LEU A 35 34.64 9.51 -4.92
C LEU A 35 36.03 9.20 -5.48
N ASP A 36 36.45 7.94 -5.36
CA ASP A 36 37.63 7.39 -6.02
C ASP A 36 37.20 6.17 -6.86
N MET A 37 37.44 6.20 -8.16
CA MET A 37 37.18 5.09 -9.08
C MET A 37 38.50 4.67 -9.73
N LEU A 38 38.69 3.38 -9.91
CA LEU A 38 39.79 2.79 -10.70
C LEU A 38 39.21 1.67 -11.55
N GLY A 39 39.49 1.66 -12.85
CA GLY A 39 39.05 0.56 -13.68
C GLY A 39 39.37 0.69 -15.16
N MET A 40 38.97 -0.34 -15.87
CA MET A 40 39.11 -0.51 -17.30
C MET A 40 37.74 -0.68 -17.95
N LEU A 41 37.47 0.11 -18.98
CA LEU A 41 36.23 0.14 -19.74
C LEU A 41 36.56 -0.08 -21.22
N ILE A 42 36.15 -1.20 -21.79
CA ILE A 42 36.45 -1.59 -23.18
C ILE A 42 35.16 -1.47 -24.01
N PHE A 43 35.08 -0.45 -24.87
CA PHE A 43 33.93 -0.22 -25.76
C PHE A 43 34.19 -0.65 -27.21
N SER A 44 35.39 -1.15 -27.53
CA SER A 44 35.75 -1.60 -28.88
C SER A 44 35.18 -2.95 -29.27
N ARG A 45 34.73 -3.74 -28.30
CA ARG A 45 34.15 -5.06 -28.51
C ARG A 45 32.65 -4.96 -28.79
N GLU A 46 32.11 -5.94 -29.50
CA GLU A 46 30.66 -6.08 -29.71
C GLU A 46 29.89 -6.16 -28.39
N LEU A 47 30.50 -6.84 -27.40
CA LEU A 47 30.06 -6.86 -26.01
C LEU A 47 31.05 -6.02 -25.19
N PRO A 48 30.65 -4.81 -24.75
CA PRO A 48 31.53 -3.96 -23.95
C PRO A 48 31.90 -4.64 -22.63
N GLU A 49 33.11 -4.41 -22.14
CA GLU A 49 33.62 -4.98 -20.88
C GLU A 49 33.90 -3.86 -19.87
N PHE A 50 33.50 -4.11 -18.63
CA PHE A 50 33.59 -3.18 -17.52
C PHE A 50 34.24 -3.91 -16.36
N ASP A 51 35.42 -3.45 -15.93
CA ASP A 51 36.11 -3.95 -14.75
C ASP A 51 36.56 -2.76 -13.91
N PHE A 52 35.83 -2.44 -12.85
CA PHE A 52 36.13 -1.28 -12.03
C PHE A 52 35.78 -1.45 -10.56
N THR A 53 36.49 -0.67 -9.76
CA THR A 53 36.22 -0.46 -8.35
C THR A 53 35.86 1.00 -8.12
N LEU A 54 34.90 1.23 -7.22
CA LEU A 54 34.41 2.55 -6.87
C LEU A 54 34.33 2.65 -5.35
N ASN A 55 35.04 3.60 -4.78
CA ASN A 55 34.90 4.01 -3.38
C ASN A 55 34.20 5.37 -3.33
N LEU A 56 32.92 5.36 -3.00
CA LEU A 56 32.16 6.55 -2.65
C LEU A 56 32.20 6.72 -1.13
N ALA A 57 33.17 7.49 -0.65
CA ALA A 57 33.32 7.75 0.77
C ALA A 57 32.16 8.58 1.34
N LYS A 58 31.60 9.50 0.55
CA LYS A 58 30.38 10.25 0.87
C LYS A 58 29.73 10.84 -0.39
N ALA A 59 28.41 10.92 -0.38
CA ALA A 59 27.61 11.75 -1.27
C ALA A 59 26.42 12.34 -0.51
N ASP A 60 26.23 13.65 -0.56
CA ASP A 60 25.02 14.33 -0.10
C ASP A 60 24.04 14.40 -1.29
N LEU A 61 23.14 13.43 -1.38
CA LEU A 61 22.27 13.26 -2.55
C LEU A 61 21.29 14.43 -2.72
N TYR A 62 20.91 15.09 -1.63
CA TYR A 62 20.08 16.28 -1.68
C TYR A 62 20.81 17.47 -2.32
N ARG A 63 22.02 17.79 -1.83
CA ARG A 63 22.81 18.91 -2.35
C ARG A 63 23.33 18.67 -3.76
N LEU A 64 23.55 17.41 -4.13
CA LEU A 64 23.86 16.99 -5.50
C LEU A 64 22.61 16.99 -6.42
N HIS A 65 21.44 17.35 -5.89
CA HIS A 65 20.16 17.37 -6.60
C HIS A 65 19.70 16.01 -7.15
N LEU A 66 20.22 14.91 -6.59
CA LEU A 66 19.84 13.54 -6.94
C LEU A 66 18.57 13.10 -6.20
N ASP A 67 18.39 13.57 -4.96
CA ASP A 67 17.20 13.34 -4.16
C ASP A 67 16.69 14.63 -3.54
N ARG A 68 15.91 15.40 -4.30
CA ARG A 68 15.35 16.68 -3.82
C ARG A 68 14.22 16.52 -2.81
N SER A 69 13.72 15.30 -2.63
CA SER A 69 12.59 15.02 -1.74
C SER A 69 12.97 15.00 -0.26
N ASP A 70 14.26 14.85 0.05
CA ASP A 70 14.74 14.65 1.41
C ASP A 70 16.11 15.28 1.65
N SER A 71 16.16 16.30 2.51
CA SER A 71 17.39 17.00 2.91
C SER A 71 18.40 16.14 3.68
N THR A 72 18.00 14.97 4.19
CA THR A 72 18.89 14.05 4.91
C THR A 72 19.51 12.98 4.02
N SER A 73 19.16 12.98 2.72
CA SER A 73 19.52 11.92 1.79
C SER A 73 21.02 11.89 1.50
N SER A 74 21.67 10.76 1.78
CA SER A 74 23.12 10.59 1.59
C SER A 74 23.49 9.14 1.29
N ALA A 75 24.63 8.92 0.64
CA ALA A 75 25.13 7.57 0.35
C ALA A 75 26.64 7.44 0.61
N SER A 76 27.06 6.23 1.01
CA SER A 76 28.44 5.76 0.95
C SER A 76 28.45 4.35 0.38
N MET A 77 29.43 4.01 -0.45
CA MET A 77 29.51 2.65 -1.01
C MET A 77 30.94 2.26 -1.40
N LEU A 78 31.25 0.99 -1.21
CA LEU A 78 32.35 0.34 -1.91
C LEU A 78 31.73 -0.60 -2.93
N LEU A 79 32.02 -0.38 -4.21
CA LEU A 79 31.46 -1.14 -5.31
C LEU A 79 32.58 -1.78 -6.11
N THR A 80 32.38 -3.05 -6.48
CA THR A 80 33.21 -3.73 -7.48
C THR A 80 32.30 -4.24 -8.58
N ALA A 81 32.65 -3.99 -9.84
CA ALA A 81 31.87 -4.42 -10.97
C ALA A 81 32.80 -5.06 -12.01
N ASN A 82 32.51 -6.29 -12.38
CA ASN A 82 33.19 -7.01 -13.45
C ASN A 82 32.11 -7.64 -14.34
N PHE A 83 31.80 -7.00 -15.46
CA PHE A 83 30.75 -7.47 -16.36
C PHE A 83 31.03 -7.18 -17.82
N ARG A 84 30.38 -7.94 -18.68
CA ARG A 84 30.44 -7.86 -20.13
C ARG A 84 29.04 -7.86 -20.72
N GLY A 85 28.85 -7.14 -21.82
CA GLY A 85 27.59 -7.10 -22.56
C GLY A 85 26.74 -5.87 -22.23
N LYS A 86 25.51 -5.88 -22.72
CA LYS A 86 24.56 -4.77 -22.52
C LYS A 86 23.49 -5.16 -21.50
N ILE A 87 23.07 -4.18 -20.70
CA ILE A 87 22.14 -4.37 -19.57
C ILE A 87 20.75 -4.89 -19.99
N ASP A 88 20.37 -4.66 -21.25
CA ASP A 88 19.07 -4.97 -21.84
C ASP A 88 19.09 -6.21 -22.76
N GLU A 89 20.26 -6.78 -23.03
CA GLU A 89 20.40 -7.89 -24.00
C GLU A 89 21.12 -9.11 -23.39
N ASN A 90 22.37 -8.96 -22.95
CA ASN A 90 23.29 -10.07 -22.69
C ASN A 90 24.35 -9.74 -21.64
N LEU A 91 23.90 -9.18 -20.52
CA LEU A 91 24.75 -8.88 -19.39
C LEU A 91 25.24 -10.18 -18.74
N GLU A 92 26.56 -10.37 -18.66
CA GLU A 92 27.21 -11.43 -17.90
C GLU A 92 28.25 -10.82 -16.97
N GLY A 93 28.30 -11.24 -15.72
CA GLY A 93 29.25 -10.73 -14.74
C GLY A 93 28.65 -10.53 -13.36
N GLU A 94 29.32 -9.72 -12.55
CA GLU A 94 28.97 -9.52 -11.15
C GLU A 94 29.16 -8.06 -10.74
N VAL A 95 28.21 -7.54 -9.98
CA VAL A 95 28.29 -6.25 -9.28
C VAL A 95 28.13 -6.53 -7.79
N LYS A 96 29.10 -6.08 -6.99
CA LYS A 96 29.04 -6.17 -5.53
C LYS A 96 29.03 -4.80 -4.90
N LEU A 97 28.27 -4.68 -3.81
CA LEU A 97 28.43 -3.61 -2.84
C LEU A 97 28.96 -4.22 -1.55
N LEU A 98 29.94 -3.55 -0.95
CA LEU A 98 30.55 -3.92 0.32
C LEU A 98 30.42 -2.73 1.26
N ASN A 99 30.01 -2.97 2.51
CA ASN A 99 29.94 -1.94 3.56
C ASN A 99 29.31 -0.62 3.08
N SER A 100 28.17 -0.72 2.41
CA SER A 100 27.49 0.40 1.77
C SER A 100 26.33 0.88 2.64
N SER A 101 26.09 2.19 2.64
CA SER A 101 25.01 2.80 3.41
C SER A 101 24.21 3.75 2.53
N LEU A 102 22.90 3.75 2.71
CA LEU A 102 21.99 4.73 2.14
C LEU A 102 21.19 5.35 3.28
N ARG A 103 21.15 6.68 3.35
CA ARG A 103 20.36 7.42 4.32
C ARG A 103 19.19 8.09 3.61
N LYS A 104 17.99 7.98 4.17
CA LYS A 104 16.77 8.65 3.70
C LYS A 104 15.77 8.80 4.84
N TYR A 105 15.07 9.92 4.89
CA TYR A 105 14.10 10.32 5.90
C TYR A 105 14.62 10.17 7.34
N GLY A 106 15.90 10.49 7.55
CA GLY A 106 16.59 10.31 8.83
C GLY A 106 17.05 8.88 9.13
N ASN A 107 16.57 7.88 8.40
CA ASN A 107 16.89 6.46 8.58
C ASN A 107 18.08 6.04 7.72
N THR A 108 18.89 5.10 8.21
CA THR A 108 20.02 4.52 7.46
C THR A 108 19.75 3.04 7.16
N LEU A 109 19.91 2.66 5.91
CA LEU A 109 19.95 1.28 5.44
C LEU A 109 21.41 0.90 5.21
N GLU A 110 21.90 -0.02 6.03
CA GLU A 110 23.20 -0.65 5.85
C GLU A 110 23.06 -1.85 4.92
N MET A 111 24.02 -2.03 4.02
CA MET A 111 24.17 -3.17 3.12
C MET A 111 25.62 -3.65 3.21
N TYR A 112 25.86 -4.65 4.04
CA TYR A 112 27.18 -5.24 4.25
C TYR A 112 27.53 -6.17 3.10
N ASP A 113 26.60 -7.05 2.75
CA ASP A 113 26.74 -7.97 1.63
C ASP A 113 25.65 -7.69 0.58
N PHE A 114 26.10 -7.40 -0.64
CA PHE A 114 25.27 -7.36 -1.84
C PHE A 114 26.08 -7.93 -3.00
N SER A 115 25.52 -8.91 -3.70
CA SER A 115 26.01 -9.37 -4.99
C SER A 115 24.85 -9.57 -5.95
N LEU A 116 24.96 -8.95 -7.11
CA LEU A 116 24.11 -9.21 -8.27
C LEU A 116 24.99 -9.85 -9.35
N ARG A 117 24.69 -11.10 -9.69
CA ARG A 117 25.44 -11.87 -10.68
C ARG A 117 24.52 -12.28 -11.83
N SER A 118 24.96 -12.04 -13.06
CA SER A 118 24.31 -12.54 -14.27
C SER A 118 25.24 -13.53 -14.98
N PHE A 119 24.73 -14.68 -15.40
CA PHE A 119 25.52 -15.76 -15.98
C PHE A 119 24.67 -16.69 -16.84
N MET A 120 25.32 -17.56 -17.61
CA MET A 120 24.65 -18.62 -18.36
C MET A 120 24.77 -19.94 -17.60
N ASP A 121 23.63 -20.53 -17.23
CA ASP A 121 23.55 -21.87 -16.65
C ASP A 121 22.96 -22.85 -17.69
N ASN A 122 23.73 -23.85 -18.13
CA ASN A 122 23.29 -24.81 -19.16
C ASN A 122 22.69 -24.17 -20.44
N ARG A 123 23.22 -23.01 -20.86
CA ARG A 123 22.74 -22.17 -21.98
C ARG A 123 21.44 -21.40 -21.72
N GLN A 124 20.97 -21.35 -20.48
CA GLN A 124 19.88 -20.50 -20.03
C GLN A 124 20.45 -19.26 -19.31
N PRO A 125 20.00 -18.04 -19.63
CA PRO A 125 20.37 -16.85 -18.86
C PRO A 125 19.83 -16.95 -17.44
N SER A 126 20.67 -16.59 -16.47
CA SER A 126 20.33 -16.66 -15.05
C SER A 126 20.86 -15.45 -14.31
N ILE A 127 20.06 -14.94 -13.38
CA ILE A 127 20.43 -13.84 -12.48
C ILE A 127 20.33 -14.34 -11.04
N SER A 128 21.37 -14.10 -10.25
CA SER A 128 21.42 -14.41 -8.83
C SER A 128 21.69 -13.13 -8.05
N LEU A 129 20.78 -12.80 -7.13
CA LEU A 129 20.90 -11.72 -6.17
C LEU A 129 21.13 -12.33 -4.79
N ARG A 130 22.14 -11.86 -4.08
CA ARG A 130 22.42 -12.22 -2.68
C ARG A 130 22.61 -10.94 -1.88
N THR A 131 21.81 -10.78 -0.83
CA THR A 131 21.89 -9.59 0.04
C THR A 131 21.67 -9.95 1.50
N ASP A 132 21.91 -9.00 2.41
CA ASP A 132 21.54 -9.13 3.84
C ASP A 132 20.04 -9.41 4.06
N TYR A 133 19.18 -9.01 3.12
CA TYR A 133 17.73 -8.93 3.28
C TYR A 133 16.96 -9.96 2.45
N VAL A 134 17.44 -10.22 1.23
CA VAL A 134 16.78 -11.04 0.22
C VAL A 134 17.83 -11.78 -0.61
N ASP A 135 17.59 -13.06 -0.84
CA ASP A 135 18.26 -13.83 -1.89
C ASP A 135 17.26 -14.13 -3.00
N ALA A 136 17.62 -13.88 -4.26
CA ALA A 136 16.77 -14.20 -5.40
C ALA A 136 17.55 -14.92 -6.48
N ASP A 137 16.93 -15.90 -7.13
CA ASP A 137 17.44 -16.56 -8.33
C ASP A 137 16.37 -16.48 -9.41
N LEU A 138 16.75 -16.01 -10.59
CA LEU A 138 15.91 -15.92 -11.78
C LEU A 138 16.57 -16.75 -12.87
N ALA A 139 15.80 -17.59 -13.56
CA ALA A 139 16.23 -18.39 -14.70
C ALA A 139 15.34 -18.12 -15.90
N GLY A 140 15.93 -17.78 -17.04
CA GLY A 140 15.25 -17.31 -18.25
C GLY A 140 15.60 -15.85 -18.58
N TYR A 141 15.17 -15.40 -19.75
CA TYR A 141 15.41 -14.03 -20.18
C TYR A 141 14.57 -13.04 -19.38
N PHE A 142 15.22 -12.25 -18.52
CA PHE A 142 14.55 -11.21 -17.75
C PHE A 142 14.54 -9.89 -18.52
N ASN A 143 13.34 -9.42 -18.88
CA ASN A 143 13.13 -8.11 -19.49
C ASN A 143 12.09 -7.31 -18.67
N PRO A 144 12.48 -6.26 -17.94
CA PRO A 144 11.56 -5.42 -17.18
C PRO A 144 10.41 -4.83 -18.02
N ALA A 145 10.68 -4.40 -19.26
CA ALA A 145 9.65 -3.86 -20.14
C ALA A 145 8.66 -4.96 -20.57
N GLY A 146 9.18 -6.16 -20.84
CA GLY A 146 8.36 -7.35 -21.13
C GLY A 146 7.43 -7.71 -19.96
N LEU A 147 7.91 -7.61 -18.72
CA LEU A 147 7.07 -7.89 -17.53
C LEU A 147 5.93 -6.87 -17.40
N MET A 148 6.20 -5.59 -17.63
CA MET A 148 5.17 -4.55 -17.62
C MET A 148 4.15 -4.74 -18.74
N SER A 149 4.60 -5.14 -19.94
CA SER A 149 3.73 -5.50 -21.06
C SER A 149 2.85 -6.70 -20.72
N PHE A 150 3.42 -7.76 -20.12
CA PHE A 150 2.69 -8.94 -19.67
C PHE A 150 1.57 -8.57 -18.67
N ILE A 151 1.88 -7.75 -17.66
CA ILE A 151 0.87 -7.27 -16.69
C ILE A 151 -0.22 -6.45 -17.41
N GLY A 152 0.15 -5.60 -18.36
CA GLY A 152 -0.81 -4.82 -19.17
C GLY A 152 -1.74 -5.71 -19.99
N SER A 153 -1.18 -6.69 -20.72
CA SER A 153 -1.92 -7.69 -21.47
C SER A 153 -2.83 -8.54 -20.59
N ALA A 154 -2.35 -8.94 -19.40
CA ALA A 154 -3.14 -9.69 -18.44
C ALA A 154 -4.36 -8.91 -17.97
N LYS A 155 -4.18 -7.65 -17.58
CA LYS A 155 -5.30 -6.77 -17.18
C LYS A 155 -6.32 -6.60 -18.30
N ALA A 156 -5.87 -6.39 -19.54
CA ALA A 156 -6.74 -6.25 -20.69
C ALA A 156 -7.47 -7.56 -21.07
N GLY A 157 -6.84 -8.73 -20.85
CA GLY A 157 -7.48 -10.04 -21.05
C GLY A 157 -8.55 -10.34 -20.00
N LEU A 158 -8.28 -10.00 -18.73
CA LEU A 158 -9.18 -10.27 -17.61
C LEU A 158 -10.32 -9.24 -17.48
N MET A 159 -10.09 -7.98 -17.88
CA MET A 159 -11.07 -6.89 -17.77
C MET A 159 -11.08 -6.04 -19.06
N PRO A 160 -11.43 -6.62 -20.22
CA PRO A 160 -11.38 -5.93 -21.51
C PRO A 160 -12.33 -4.74 -21.64
N SER A 161 -13.38 -4.65 -20.80
CA SER A 161 -14.23 -3.45 -20.74
C SER A 161 -13.54 -2.25 -20.09
N ARG A 162 -12.48 -2.46 -19.29
CA ARG A 162 -11.80 -1.41 -18.51
C ARG A 162 -10.40 -1.06 -18.98
N TYR A 163 -9.69 -2.02 -19.57
CA TYR A 163 -8.30 -1.85 -19.94
C TYR A 163 -8.10 -2.20 -21.40
N ASP A 164 -7.50 -1.28 -22.14
CA ASP A 164 -7.02 -1.53 -23.48
C ASP A 164 -5.73 -2.33 -23.45
N ARG A 165 -5.51 -3.11 -24.51
CA ARG A 165 -4.23 -3.80 -24.70
C ARG A 165 -3.13 -2.76 -24.99
N PRO A 166 -1.96 -2.86 -24.35
CA PRO A 166 -0.85 -1.96 -24.64
C PRO A 166 -0.48 -1.98 -26.14
N GLU A 167 -0.29 -0.80 -26.74
CA GLU A 167 0.07 -0.65 -28.16
C GLU A 167 1.44 -1.25 -28.49
N THR A 168 2.41 -1.11 -27.58
CA THR A 168 3.76 -1.66 -27.74
C THR A 168 3.89 -2.94 -26.92
N GLN A 169 3.84 -4.08 -27.61
CA GLN A 169 4.21 -5.35 -27.02
C GLN A 169 5.73 -5.51 -27.15
N THR A 170 6.47 -5.09 -26.14
CA THR A 170 7.87 -5.53 -26.01
C THR A 170 7.82 -7.02 -25.65
N GLY A 171 7.88 -7.88 -26.66
CA GLY A 171 7.71 -9.31 -26.47
C GLY A 171 8.69 -9.85 -25.44
N PHE A 172 8.19 -10.69 -24.53
CA PHE A 172 9.03 -11.74 -24.00
C PHE A 172 9.38 -12.62 -25.19
N VAL A 173 10.66 -12.74 -25.54
CA VAL A 173 11.11 -13.83 -26.43
C VAL A 173 10.62 -15.13 -25.79
N ARG A 174 10.14 -16.07 -26.62
CA ARG A 174 9.38 -17.30 -26.29
C ARG A 174 10.02 -18.20 -25.22
N ASP A 175 10.10 -17.72 -23.99
CA ASP A 175 10.82 -18.35 -22.91
C ASP A 175 10.01 -18.25 -21.62
N THR A 176 10.25 -19.25 -20.78
CA THR A 176 9.79 -19.29 -19.41
C THR A 176 10.77 -18.50 -18.53
N LEU A 177 10.23 -17.62 -17.70
CA LEU A 177 10.97 -17.00 -16.59
C LEU A 177 10.56 -17.68 -15.29
N SER A 178 11.48 -18.40 -14.67
CA SER A 178 11.29 -18.95 -13.32
C SER A 178 12.04 -18.10 -12.31
N PHE A 179 11.46 -17.93 -11.12
CA PHE A 179 12.10 -17.19 -10.04
C PHE A 179 11.84 -17.80 -8.67
N VAL A 180 12.84 -17.69 -7.80
CA VAL A 180 12.77 -18.03 -6.38
C VAL A 180 13.36 -16.87 -5.60
N VAL A 181 12.60 -16.35 -4.62
CA VAL A 181 13.00 -15.26 -3.75
C VAL A 181 12.86 -15.73 -2.30
N ASN A 182 13.94 -15.70 -1.54
CA ASN A 182 13.99 -16.05 -0.14
C ASN A 182 14.22 -14.79 0.70
N PHE A 183 13.32 -14.53 1.64
CA PHE A 183 13.38 -13.39 2.54
C PHE A 183 14.18 -13.75 3.81
N LYS A 184 15.06 -12.84 4.21
CA LYS A 184 15.81 -12.90 5.48
C LYS A 184 15.14 -11.94 6.47
N ASN A 185 15.90 -11.10 7.18
CA ASN A 185 15.32 -10.07 8.06
C ASN A 185 14.99 -8.81 7.24
N THR A 186 13.73 -8.61 6.85
CA THR A 186 13.35 -7.42 6.05
C THR A 186 12.93 -6.20 6.86
N ASP A 187 13.05 -6.23 8.19
CA ASP A 187 12.57 -5.15 9.06
C ASP A 187 13.26 -3.82 8.74
N LYS A 188 14.59 -3.83 8.64
CA LYS A 188 15.38 -2.63 8.31
C LYS A 188 15.01 -2.07 6.94
N PHE A 189 14.79 -2.96 5.97
CA PHE A 189 14.37 -2.58 4.62
C PHE A 189 12.98 -1.91 4.66
N ASN A 190 12.01 -2.49 5.37
CA ASN A 190 10.69 -1.89 5.53
C ASN A 190 10.74 -0.56 6.30
N SER A 191 11.46 -0.47 7.42
CA SER A 191 11.61 0.78 8.18
C SER A 191 12.24 1.90 7.35
N PHE A 192 13.17 1.55 6.45
CA PHE A 192 13.79 2.50 5.53
C PHE A 192 12.80 3.00 4.46
N PHE A 193 12.08 2.10 3.79
CA PHE A 193 11.14 2.45 2.71
C PHE A 193 9.72 2.83 3.18
N ARG A 194 9.41 2.62 4.46
CA ARG A 194 8.11 2.88 5.10
C ARG A 194 6.93 2.22 4.35
N THR A 195 7.12 1.01 3.85
CA THR A 195 6.11 0.31 3.03
C THR A 195 4.91 -0.13 3.86
N GLY A 196 5.13 -0.38 5.16
CA GLY A 196 4.11 -0.92 6.07
C GLY A 196 3.90 -2.42 5.87
N LEU A 197 4.89 -3.11 5.27
CA LEU A 197 4.92 -4.54 5.00
C LEU A 197 6.13 -5.15 5.72
N LEU A 198 5.88 -6.04 6.70
CA LEU A 198 6.91 -6.86 7.32
C LEU A 198 6.71 -8.30 6.85
N ILE A 199 7.77 -8.91 6.33
CA ILE A 199 7.79 -10.30 5.88
C ILE A 199 8.81 -11.04 6.76
N ALA A 200 8.38 -12.12 7.39
CA ALA A 200 9.21 -12.92 8.27
C ALA A 200 10.42 -13.54 7.56
N ASP A 201 11.43 -13.91 8.35
CA ASP A 201 12.54 -14.72 7.86
C ASP A 201 12.02 -16.07 7.33
N LYS A 202 12.72 -16.62 6.33
CA LYS A 202 12.37 -17.90 5.68
C LYS A 202 11.07 -17.86 4.87
N SER A 203 10.48 -16.68 4.69
CA SER A 203 9.43 -16.51 3.70
C SER A 203 10.00 -16.70 2.30
N THR A 204 9.22 -17.28 1.40
CA THR A 204 9.64 -17.57 0.03
C THR A 204 8.58 -17.13 -0.95
N ILE A 205 9.02 -16.60 -2.10
CA ILE A 205 8.18 -16.42 -3.28
C ILE A 205 8.78 -17.26 -4.39
N THR A 206 8.00 -18.17 -4.95
CA THR A 206 8.37 -18.94 -6.13
C THR A 206 7.40 -18.63 -7.25
N GLY A 207 7.88 -18.58 -8.48
CA GLY A 207 6.97 -18.46 -9.60
C GLY A 207 7.57 -18.79 -10.93
N GLU A 208 6.68 -18.95 -11.89
CA GLU A 208 6.95 -19.21 -13.29
C GLU A 208 6.05 -18.31 -14.13
N ILE A 209 6.62 -17.58 -15.08
CA ILE A 209 5.91 -16.77 -16.05
C ILE A 209 6.25 -17.33 -17.42
N VAL A 210 5.23 -17.81 -18.13
CA VAL A 210 5.33 -18.18 -19.54
C VAL A 210 4.81 -17.00 -20.35
N ALA A 211 5.70 -16.43 -21.16
CA ALA A 211 5.46 -15.28 -22.00
C ALA A 211 4.04 -15.27 -22.61
N ASP A 212 3.28 -14.21 -22.37
CA ASP A 212 1.94 -13.93 -22.93
C ASP A 212 0.88 -15.04 -22.77
N THR A 213 1.12 -16.05 -21.93
CA THR A 213 0.28 -17.26 -21.86
C THR A 213 -0.11 -17.65 -20.45
N ALA A 214 0.81 -17.71 -19.50
CA ALA A 214 0.49 -18.17 -18.15
C ALA A 214 1.43 -17.62 -17.09
N ALA A 215 0.98 -17.56 -15.85
CA ALA A 215 1.85 -17.37 -14.71
C ALA A 215 1.34 -18.15 -13.51
N HIS A 216 2.25 -18.75 -12.76
CA HIS A 216 1.99 -19.35 -11.46
C HIS A 216 2.92 -18.68 -10.44
N ILE A 217 2.37 -18.14 -9.37
CA ILE A 217 3.13 -17.45 -8.31
C ILE A 217 2.63 -17.93 -6.96
N LYS A 218 3.57 -18.33 -6.11
CA LYS A 218 3.29 -18.80 -4.76
C LYS A 218 4.16 -18.08 -3.75
N LEU A 219 3.54 -17.56 -2.70
CA LEU A 219 4.20 -16.98 -1.53
C LEU A 219 3.91 -17.85 -0.32
N LEU A 220 4.96 -18.15 0.45
CA LEU A 220 4.90 -18.83 1.74
C LEU A 220 5.56 -17.91 2.78
N SER A 221 4.90 -17.64 3.90
CA SER A 221 5.41 -16.73 4.93
C SER A 221 4.98 -17.22 6.30
N PRO A 222 5.91 -17.52 7.24
CA PRO A 222 5.55 -17.85 8.62
C PRO A 222 4.70 -16.75 9.27
N ASP A 223 5.11 -15.50 9.10
CA ASP A 223 4.34 -14.33 9.50
C ASP A 223 4.44 -13.24 8.43
N LEU A 224 3.33 -12.54 8.18
CA LEU A 224 3.30 -11.35 7.33
C LEU A 224 2.45 -10.27 7.98
N VAL A 225 3.03 -9.09 8.20
CA VAL A 225 2.29 -7.93 8.71
C VAL A 225 2.09 -6.93 7.58
N PHE A 226 0.83 -6.61 7.28
CA PHE A 226 0.48 -5.57 6.32
C PHE A 226 -0.48 -4.57 6.94
N LYS A 227 -0.02 -3.33 7.11
CA LYS A 227 -0.83 -2.20 7.61
C LYS A 227 -1.63 -2.53 8.89
N GLY A 228 -0.98 -3.17 9.87
CA GLY A 228 -1.58 -3.51 11.17
C GLY A 228 -2.35 -4.85 11.19
N ASN A 229 -2.43 -5.54 10.06
CA ASN A 229 -3.00 -6.89 9.97
C ASN A 229 -1.87 -7.92 9.97
N THR A 230 -1.97 -8.93 10.81
CA THR A 230 -0.94 -9.98 10.92
C THR A 230 -1.51 -11.31 10.46
N PHE A 231 -0.92 -11.89 9.42
CA PHE A 231 -1.24 -13.22 8.91
C PHE A 231 -0.20 -14.22 9.43
N ASN A 232 -0.67 -15.31 10.01
CA ASN A 232 0.17 -16.40 10.51
C ASN A 232 0.09 -17.58 9.53
N ASP A 233 1.21 -18.25 9.27
CA ASP A 233 1.35 -19.37 8.31
C ASP A 233 0.69 -19.05 6.96
N LEU A 234 1.04 -17.89 6.40
CA LEU A 234 0.43 -17.35 5.20
C LEU A 234 0.90 -18.09 3.94
N ILE A 235 -0.07 -18.51 3.14
CA ILE A 235 0.12 -19.03 1.79
C ILE A 235 -0.69 -18.16 0.84
N ILE A 236 -0.06 -17.61 -0.19
CA ILE A 236 -0.73 -16.98 -1.33
C ILE A 236 -0.38 -17.78 -2.57
N ASP A 237 -1.37 -18.13 -3.36
CA ASP A 237 -1.23 -18.88 -4.60
C ASP A 237 -1.99 -18.13 -5.71
N ILE A 238 -1.36 -17.89 -6.85
CA ILE A 238 -1.90 -17.10 -7.96
C ILE A 238 -1.63 -17.86 -9.26
N ASP A 239 -2.71 -18.21 -9.95
CA ASP A 239 -2.71 -18.85 -11.25
C ASP A 239 -3.34 -17.93 -12.29
N TYR A 240 -2.58 -17.59 -13.32
CA TYR A 240 -3.02 -16.76 -14.42
C TYR A 240 -2.95 -17.52 -15.74
N SER A 241 -3.97 -17.31 -16.56
CA SER A 241 -4.03 -17.60 -18.00
C SER A 241 -4.81 -16.47 -18.69
N PRO A 242 -4.85 -16.36 -20.03
CA PRO A 242 -5.30 -15.14 -20.71
C PRO A 242 -6.75 -14.74 -20.41
N PHE A 243 -7.58 -15.70 -19.97
CA PHE A 243 -9.00 -15.50 -19.67
C PHE A 243 -9.40 -16.00 -18.28
N LEU A 244 -8.43 -16.34 -17.43
CA LEU A 244 -8.71 -16.79 -16.07
C LEU A 244 -7.58 -16.35 -15.15
N LEU A 245 -7.92 -15.70 -14.06
CA LEU A 245 -7.04 -15.52 -12.92
C LEU A 245 -7.73 -16.13 -11.70
N GLY A 246 -7.09 -17.13 -11.10
CA GLY A 246 -7.44 -17.63 -9.78
C GLY A 246 -6.37 -17.18 -8.80
N SER A 247 -6.79 -16.74 -7.62
CA SER A 247 -5.87 -16.46 -6.52
C SER A 247 -6.51 -16.86 -5.20
N GLY A 248 -5.72 -17.51 -4.35
CA GLY A 248 -6.11 -17.96 -3.03
C GLY A 248 -5.09 -17.48 -2.01
N LEU A 249 -5.59 -16.93 -0.91
CA LEU A 249 -4.84 -16.62 0.29
C LEU A 249 -5.36 -17.52 1.41
N ARG A 250 -4.48 -18.19 2.13
CA ARG A 250 -4.78 -19.02 3.29
C ARG A 250 -3.85 -18.66 4.44
N SER A 251 -4.37 -18.58 5.65
CA SER A 251 -3.62 -18.26 6.86
C SER A 251 -4.23 -19.00 8.04
N SER A 252 -3.41 -19.54 8.93
CA SER A 252 -3.87 -20.23 10.15
C SER A 252 -4.63 -19.25 11.07
N SER A 253 -4.21 -17.99 11.09
CA SER A 253 -4.97 -16.91 11.68
C SER A 253 -4.63 -15.53 11.11
N LEU A 254 -5.66 -14.70 10.99
CA LEU A 254 -5.55 -13.28 10.74
C LEU A 254 -5.86 -12.50 12.03
N ASN A 255 -4.85 -11.85 12.60
CA ASN A 255 -5.07 -10.79 13.58
C ASN A 255 -5.44 -9.51 12.83
N PHE A 256 -6.73 -9.20 12.79
CA PHE A 256 -7.27 -8.03 12.13
C PHE A 256 -7.17 -6.81 13.05
N LEU A 257 -6.36 -5.84 12.65
CA LEU A 257 -6.15 -4.55 13.32
C LEU A 257 -5.82 -4.63 14.82
N GLY A 258 -5.22 -5.72 15.31
CA GLY A 258 -4.90 -5.87 16.73
C GLY A 258 -6.07 -6.29 17.63
N HIS A 259 -7.28 -6.46 17.08
CA HIS A 259 -8.51 -6.60 17.87
C HIS A 259 -9.22 -7.94 17.71
N SER A 260 -9.15 -8.55 16.51
CA SER A 260 -9.89 -9.77 16.20
C SER A 260 -8.96 -10.83 15.65
N ASP A 261 -8.95 -12.01 16.26
CA ASP A 261 -8.20 -13.17 15.78
C ASP A 261 -9.14 -14.08 14.98
N LEU A 262 -9.06 -13.98 13.66
CA LEU A 262 -9.86 -14.76 12.72
C LEU A 262 -9.10 -16.04 12.38
N LYS A 263 -9.50 -17.16 12.96
CA LYS A 263 -8.90 -18.48 12.70
C LYS A 263 -9.23 -19.00 11.31
N ASP A 264 -8.35 -19.81 10.74
CA ASP A 264 -8.52 -20.47 9.44
C ASP A 264 -8.97 -19.48 8.34
N PHE A 265 -8.30 -18.32 8.32
CA PHE A 265 -8.66 -17.22 7.43
C PHE A 265 -8.30 -17.56 5.98
N SER A 266 -9.25 -17.31 5.08
CA SER A 266 -9.07 -17.49 3.65
C SER A 266 -9.67 -16.32 2.88
N ALA A 267 -8.99 -15.95 1.79
CA ALA A 267 -9.52 -15.05 0.78
C ALA A 267 -9.33 -15.71 -0.60
N ASP A 268 -10.36 -15.66 -1.44
CA ASP A 268 -10.31 -16.18 -2.80
C ASP A 268 -10.76 -15.10 -3.77
N PHE A 269 -10.02 -14.93 -4.85
CA PHE A 269 -10.42 -14.07 -5.96
C PHE A 269 -10.26 -14.83 -7.26
N SER A 270 -11.34 -14.94 -8.01
CA SER A 270 -11.39 -15.55 -9.33
C SER A 270 -11.97 -14.57 -10.33
N THR A 271 -11.38 -14.48 -11.51
CA THR A 271 -11.91 -13.65 -12.58
C THR A 271 -11.80 -14.32 -13.94
N ILE A 272 -12.89 -14.21 -14.68
CA ILE A 272 -12.98 -14.42 -16.13
C ILE A 272 -13.24 -13.06 -16.78
N PRO A 273 -13.12 -12.89 -18.12
CA PRO A 273 -13.27 -11.58 -18.75
C PRO A 273 -14.49 -10.81 -18.23
N ASP A 274 -14.22 -9.62 -17.68
CA ASP A 274 -15.18 -8.67 -17.13
C ASP A 274 -16.00 -9.16 -15.92
N ASN A 275 -15.77 -10.36 -15.40
CA ASN A 275 -16.51 -10.91 -14.26
C ASN A 275 -15.54 -11.41 -13.19
N PHE A 276 -15.83 -11.11 -11.93
CA PHE A 276 -15.05 -11.62 -10.82
C PHE A 276 -15.94 -12.12 -9.68
N ILE A 277 -15.38 -13.03 -8.90
CA ILE A 277 -15.91 -13.45 -7.60
C ILE A 277 -14.81 -13.25 -6.58
N PHE A 278 -15.16 -12.59 -5.48
CA PHE A 278 -14.30 -12.41 -4.32
C PHE A 278 -15.00 -13.02 -3.10
N SER A 279 -14.30 -13.87 -2.37
CA SER A 279 -14.82 -14.50 -1.15
C SER A 279 -13.83 -14.38 0.00
N LEU A 280 -14.35 -14.15 1.20
CA LEU A 280 -13.61 -14.26 2.47
C LEU A 280 -14.29 -15.32 3.32
N ASN A 281 -13.51 -16.16 4.00
CA ASN A 281 -14.03 -17.08 5.01
C ASN A 281 -13.09 -17.17 6.20
N TRP A 282 -13.65 -17.36 7.38
CA TRP A 282 -12.89 -17.64 8.60
C TRP A 282 -13.72 -18.48 9.57
N GLY A 283 -13.01 -19.06 10.53
CA GLY A 283 -13.56 -19.85 11.61
C GLY A 283 -13.39 -21.35 11.36
N ASN A 284 -13.12 -22.05 12.46
CA ASN A 284 -12.93 -23.50 12.48
C ASN A 284 -14.27 -24.18 12.80
N SER A 285 -14.66 -25.18 12.01
CA SER A 285 -15.85 -26.00 12.29
C SER A 285 -15.78 -26.72 13.64
N ASP A 286 -14.58 -26.88 14.21
CA ASP A 286 -14.32 -27.77 15.34
C ASP A 286 -14.24 -27.05 16.69
N SER A 287 -14.28 -25.71 16.72
CA SER A 287 -14.27 -24.95 17.98
C SER A 287 -15.46 -23.99 18.08
N LEU A 288 -16.38 -24.27 19.01
CA LEU A 288 -17.52 -23.41 19.37
C LEU A 288 -17.11 -22.02 19.87
N SER A 289 -15.82 -21.79 20.14
CA SER A 289 -15.28 -20.56 20.71
C SER A 289 -14.68 -19.59 19.68
N ALA A 290 -14.43 -20.02 18.45
CA ALA A 290 -13.89 -19.16 17.40
C ALA A 290 -15.04 -18.59 16.57
N GLY A 291 -15.07 -17.27 16.39
CA GLY A 291 -16.05 -16.65 15.50
C GLY A 291 -15.91 -17.19 14.07
N THR A 292 -17.04 -17.42 13.40
CA THR A 292 -17.10 -17.89 12.01
C THR A 292 -17.76 -16.83 11.14
N GLY A 293 -17.44 -16.82 9.85
CA GLY A 293 -18.14 -15.94 8.93
C GLY A 293 -17.67 -16.09 7.51
N SER A 294 -18.52 -15.60 6.61
CA SER A 294 -18.21 -15.55 5.19
C SER A 294 -18.66 -14.22 4.60
N PHE A 295 -17.98 -13.81 3.54
CA PHE A 295 -18.36 -12.67 2.71
C PHE A 295 -18.16 -13.09 1.27
N THR A 296 -19.11 -12.78 0.38
CA THR A 296 -18.96 -13.06 -1.05
C THR A 296 -19.48 -11.88 -1.85
N ALA A 297 -18.68 -11.40 -2.78
CA ALA A 297 -19.04 -10.38 -3.73
C ALA A 297 -18.78 -10.87 -5.16
N ARG A 298 -19.72 -10.60 -6.07
CA ARG A 298 -19.59 -10.87 -7.50
C ARG A 298 -19.58 -9.54 -8.23
N GLY A 299 -18.63 -9.32 -9.12
CA GLY A 299 -18.58 -8.10 -9.91
C GLY A 299 -18.66 -8.38 -11.39
N THR A 300 -19.33 -7.49 -12.11
CA THR A 300 -19.39 -7.45 -13.57
C THR A 300 -19.02 -6.06 -14.05
N SER A 301 -18.09 -5.99 -15.00
CA SER A 301 -17.65 -4.76 -15.65
C SER A 301 -18.25 -4.66 -17.05
N MET A 302 -18.60 -3.45 -17.46
CA MET A 302 -19.22 -3.15 -18.73
C MET A 302 -18.58 -1.88 -19.30
N LYS A 303 -18.52 -1.79 -20.63
CA LYS A 303 -18.15 -0.53 -21.29
C LYS A 303 -19.22 0.52 -20.99
N GLY A 304 -18.81 1.78 -20.81
CA GLY A 304 -19.76 2.87 -20.65
C GLY A 304 -20.59 3.09 -21.91
N SER A 305 -21.82 3.58 -21.76
CA SER A 305 -22.81 3.79 -22.84
C SER A 305 -22.51 5.02 -23.73
N GLY A 306 -21.24 5.39 -23.91
CA GLY A 306 -20.82 6.62 -24.60
C GLY A 306 -20.83 6.55 -26.13
N GLU A 307 -21.02 5.37 -26.72
CA GLU A 307 -20.94 5.20 -28.19
C GLU A 307 -22.07 5.94 -28.95
N GLU A 308 -23.22 6.22 -28.33
CA GLU A 308 -24.33 6.92 -29.00
C GLU A 308 -24.33 8.46 -28.80
N THR A 309 -23.68 8.98 -27.76
CA THR A 309 -23.71 10.42 -27.42
C THR A 309 -22.40 11.16 -27.71
N GLY A 310 -21.33 10.46 -28.09
CA GLY A 310 -20.03 11.08 -28.38
C GLY A 310 -19.26 11.57 -27.15
N GLU A 311 -19.80 11.34 -25.94
CA GLU A 311 -19.08 11.50 -24.68
C GLU A 311 -18.61 10.12 -24.23
N GLU A 312 -17.28 9.89 -24.24
CA GLU A 312 -16.70 8.67 -23.69
C GLU A 312 -17.06 8.55 -22.20
N THR A 313 -18.08 7.76 -21.89
CA THR A 313 -18.35 7.36 -20.51
C THR A 313 -17.40 6.22 -20.17
N GLY A 314 -16.63 6.39 -19.09
CA GLY A 314 -15.71 5.37 -18.61
C GLY A 314 -16.42 4.06 -18.26
N PRO A 315 -15.66 2.97 -18.04
CA PRO A 315 -16.25 1.68 -17.69
C PRO A 315 -17.10 1.74 -16.43
N VAL A 316 -18.17 0.95 -16.42
CA VAL A 316 -19.11 0.79 -15.30
C VAL A 316 -18.91 -0.59 -14.68
N MET A 317 -18.86 -0.67 -13.36
CA MET A 317 -18.72 -1.90 -12.59
C MET A 317 -19.88 -2.05 -11.61
N LEU A 318 -20.61 -3.15 -11.73
CA LEU A 318 -21.64 -3.57 -10.77
C LEU A 318 -21.04 -4.62 -9.84
N ILE A 319 -21.16 -4.42 -8.54
CA ILE A 319 -20.75 -5.38 -7.50
C ILE A 319 -21.99 -5.80 -6.72
N ASP A 320 -22.27 -7.10 -6.74
CA ASP A 320 -23.32 -7.78 -6.00
C ASP A 320 -22.73 -8.42 -4.75
N ILE A 321 -23.12 -7.93 -3.57
CA ILE A 321 -22.71 -8.49 -2.28
C ILE A 321 -23.79 -9.48 -1.85
N ALA A 322 -23.41 -10.75 -1.69
CA ALA A 322 -24.32 -11.79 -1.25
C ALA A 322 -24.67 -11.63 0.24
N SER A 323 -25.88 -12.06 0.62
CA SER A 323 -26.22 -12.17 2.03
C SER A 323 -25.35 -13.22 2.73
N SER A 324 -24.91 -12.94 3.95
CA SER A 324 -24.15 -13.89 4.76
C SER A 324 -24.36 -13.66 6.26
N ASP A 325 -23.99 -14.66 7.06
CA ASP A 325 -24.00 -14.60 8.51
C ASP A 325 -22.57 -14.57 9.04
N ILE A 326 -22.34 -13.75 10.06
CA ILE A 326 -21.11 -13.69 10.85
C ILE A 326 -21.49 -14.04 12.28
N ILE A 327 -20.88 -15.06 12.82
CA ILE A 327 -21.11 -15.53 14.19
C ILE A 327 -19.87 -15.18 15.00
N ASN A 328 -20.04 -14.40 16.07
CA ASN A 328 -18.97 -14.10 17.01
C ASN A 328 -19.45 -14.42 18.42
N GLN A 329 -18.93 -15.52 18.99
CA GLN A 329 -19.36 -16.05 20.29
C GLN A 329 -20.89 -16.23 20.34
N ASP A 330 -21.61 -15.30 20.99
CA ASP A 330 -23.06 -15.31 21.16
C ASP A 330 -23.80 -14.31 20.25
N ASN A 331 -23.08 -13.52 19.44
CA ASN A 331 -23.67 -12.50 18.59
C ASN A 331 -23.65 -12.93 17.11
N GLN A 332 -24.84 -13.05 16.52
CA GLN A 332 -24.99 -13.26 15.09
C GLN A 332 -25.26 -11.93 14.37
N TRP A 333 -24.35 -11.57 13.49
CA TRP A 333 -24.51 -10.46 12.55
C TRP A 333 -24.92 -11.00 11.18
N LYS A 334 -25.75 -10.24 10.48
CA LYS A 334 -26.21 -10.50 9.13
C LYS A 334 -25.71 -9.41 8.21
N ILE A 335 -25.06 -9.81 7.13
CA ILE A 335 -24.83 -8.98 5.96
C ILE A 335 -26.02 -9.21 5.05
N ASN A 336 -26.78 -8.16 4.75
CA ASN A 336 -27.85 -8.25 3.78
C ASN A 336 -27.29 -8.12 2.36
N HIS A 337 -27.99 -8.74 1.41
CA HIS A 337 -27.79 -8.50 -0.01
C HIS A 337 -27.80 -7.00 -0.32
N SER A 338 -26.78 -6.55 -1.04
CA SER A 338 -26.62 -5.16 -1.45
C SER A 338 -25.87 -5.08 -2.78
N THR A 339 -26.03 -3.95 -3.47
CA THR A 339 -25.35 -3.73 -4.75
C THR A 339 -24.59 -2.42 -4.72
N ILE A 340 -23.40 -2.40 -5.31
CA ILE A 340 -22.58 -1.21 -5.49
C ILE A 340 -22.35 -1.01 -6.98
N LEU A 341 -22.70 0.17 -7.50
CA LEU A 341 -22.39 0.60 -8.86
C LEU A 341 -21.25 1.61 -8.81
N LEU A 342 -20.21 1.35 -9.57
CA LEU A 342 -19.02 2.21 -9.69
C LEU A 342 -18.84 2.60 -11.16
N ASP A 343 -18.70 3.89 -11.45
CA ASP A 343 -18.18 4.35 -12.73
C ASP A 343 -17.09 5.42 -12.51
N SER A 344 -16.64 6.07 -13.58
CA SER A 344 -15.60 7.12 -13.52
C SER A 344 -15.91 8.31 -12.59
N ASN A 345 -17.19 8.59 -12.30
CA ASN A 345 -17.66 9.76 -11.57
C ASN A 345 -18.78 9.47 -10.57
N LEU A 346 -19.27 8.23 -10.47
CA LEU A 346 -20.38 7.82 -9.61
C LEU A 346 -19.97 6.63 -8.73
N VAL A 347 -20.33 6.72 -7.45
CA VAL A 347 -20.43 5.59 -6.53
C VAL A 347 -21.86 5.54 -6.03
N ASN A 348 -22.62 4.50 -6.39
CA ASN A 348 -23.95 4.27 -5.84
C ASN A 348 -23.95 3.00 -5.01
N ILE A 349 -24.46 3.09 -3.79
CA ILE A 349 -24.58 1.99 -2.84
C ILE A 349 -26.07 1.82 -2.53
N ASN A 350 -26.62 0.66 -2.88
CA ASN A 350 -27.99 0.29 -2.56
C ASN A 350 -28.01 -0.53 -1.28
N LYS A 351 -28.31 0.13 -0.15
CA LYS A 351 -28.56 -0.48 1.16
C LYS A 351 -27.55 -1.54 1.62
N LEU A 352 -26.28 -1.16 1.73
CA LEU A 352 -25.31 -2.00 2.44
C LEU A 352 -25.65 -1.99 3.93
N LEU A 353 -26.30 -3.06 4.40
CA LEU A 353 -26.78 -3.21 5.78
C LEU A 353 -26.12 -4.41 6.45
N ILE A 354 -25.39 -4.13 7.53
CA ILE A 354 -24.78 -5.14 8.40
C ILE A 354 -25.36 -4.96 9.79
N HIS A 355 -26.04 -5.96 10.34
CA HIS A 355 -26.84 -5.79 11.55
C HIS A 355 -26.92 -7.04 12.42
N ASN A 356 -27.18 -6.84 13.71
CA ASN A 356 -27.70 -7.85 14.61
C ASN A 356 -29.01 -7.32 15.23
N GLU A 357 -29.54 -7.97 16.27
CA GLU A 357 -30.81 -7.55 16.89
C GLU A 357 -30.79 -6.11 17.44
N ASN A 358 -29.64 -5.64 17.95
CA ASN A 358 -29.55 -4.39 18.71
C ASN A 358 -28.70 -3.30 18.01
N SER A 359 -27.86 -3.69 17.05
CA SER A 359 -26.85 -2.84 16.44
C SER A 359 -26.86 -2.97 14.91
N TYR A 360 -26.55 -1.89 14.21
CA TYR A 360 -26.42 -1.93 12.75
C TYR A 360 -25.50 -0.85 12.18
N TYR A 361 -25.00 -1.15 10.99
CA TYR A 361 -24.35 -0.24 10.05
C TYR A 361 -25.19 -0.20 8.78
N LEU A 362 -25.58 0.99 8.32
CA LEU A 362 -26.28 1.17 7.06
C LEU A 362 -25.54 2.20 6.22
N ILE A 363 -25.26 1.88 4.97
CA ILE A 363 -24.73 2.80 3.96
C ILE A 363 -25.65 2.74 2.74
N ASP A 364 -26.14 3.90 2.31
CA ASP A 364 -27.16 4.00 1.25
C ASP A 364 -27.10 5.36 0.55
N GLY A 365 -27.13 5.36 -0.78
CA GLY A 365 -27.16 6.59 -1.58
C GLY A 365 -26.12 6.64 -2.70
N SER A 366 -25.86 7.85 -3.20
CA SER A 366 -24.98 8.11 -4.35
C SER A 366 -23.97 9.20 -4.02
N LEU A 367 -22.76 9.09 -4.57
CA LEU A 367 -21.79 10.17 -4.65
C LEU A 367 -21.40 10.37 -6.10
N SER A 368 -21.64 11.57 -6.64
CA SER A 368 -21.16 11.93 -7.96
C SER A 368 -20.78 13.40 -8.08
N ARG A 369 -20.47 13.86 -9.31
CA ARG A 369 -20.30 15.29 -9.60
C ARG A 369 -21.59 16.10 -9.44
N ASN A 370 -22.74 15.45 -9.36
CA ASN A 370 -23.99 16.11 -9.00
C ASN A 370 -23.96 16.47 -7.51
N GLN A 371 -24.18 17.74 -7.20
CA GLN A 371 -24.13 18.23 -5.81
C GLN A 371 -25.35 17.80 -4.98
N GLU A 372 -26.43 17.39 -5.64
CA GLU A 372 -27.64 16.87 -4.99
C GLU A 372 -27.50 15.39 -4.59
N ASP A 373 -26.50 14.68 -5.13
CA ASP A 373 -26.23 13.30 -4.74
C ASP A 373 -25.72 13.28 -3.30
N SER A 374 -26.29 12.36 -2.53
CA SER A 374 -25.97 12.21 -1.11
C SER A 374 -25.72 10.76 -0.74
N LEU A 375 -24.76 10.55 0.15
CA LEU A 375 -24.50 9.27 0.78
C LEU A 375 -24.87 9.36 2.25
N ARG A 376 -25.80 8.52 2.66
CA ARG A 376 -26.26 8.42 4.04
C ARG A 376 -25.58 7.25 4.72
N LEU A 377 -25.00 7.52 5.88
CA LEU A 377 -24.50 6.52 6.81
C LEU A 377 -25.34 6.57 8.08
N GLU A 378 -25.79 5.42 8.57
CA GLU A 378 -26.48 5.30 9.84
C GLU A 378 -25.84 4.22 10.71
N PHE A 379 -25.71 4.51 12.00
CA PHE A 379 -25.11 3.65 13.00
C PHE A 379 -26.06 3.50 14.18
N LYS A 380 -26.11 2.30 14.76
CA LYS A 380 -26.79 2.06 16.03
C LYS A 380 -25.93 1.14 16.88
N ASN A 381 -25.62 1.58 18.10
CA ASN A 381 -24.91 0.83 19.12
C ASN A 381 -23.62 0.16 18.60
N ILE A 382 -22.76 0.95 17.98
CA ILE A 382 -21.49 0.51 17.39
C ILE A 382 -20.33 0.82 18.33
N ASP A 383 -19.57 -0.19 18.74
CA ASP A 383 -18.34 0.00 19.52
C ASP A 383 -17.27 0.72 18.67
N ILE A 384 -16.78 1.85 19.16
CA ILE A 384 -15.75 2.66 18.48
C ILE A 384 -14.31 2.28 18.86
N SER A 385 -14.13 1.36 19.82
CA SER A 385 -12.82 0.93 20.29
C SER A 385 -11.87 0.46 19.17
N PRO A 386 -12.35 -0.22 18.10
CA PRO A 386 -11.50 -0.60 16.97
C PRO A 386 -10.88 0.59 16.21
N LEU A 387 -11.43 1.80 16.29
CA LEU A 387 -10.89 2.99 15.61
C LEU A 387 -9.51 3.41 16.14
N ASN A 388 -9.14 2.97 17.36
CA ASN A 388 -7.82 3.23 17.92
C ASN A 388 -6.69 2.70 17.03
N SER A 389 -6.91 1.55 16.37
CA SER A 389 -5.95 0.96 15.43
C SER A 389 -5.74 1.81 14.16
N LEU A 390 -6.73 2.63 13.78
CA LEU A 390 -6.69 3.47 12.58
C LEU A 390 -6.09 4.85 12.85
N ILE A 391 -6.34 5.39 14.04
CA ILE A 391 -5.91 6.75 14.43
C ILE A 391 -4.50 6.73 15.06
N GLY A 392 -4.09 5.60 15.65
CA GLY A 392 -2.73 5.37 16.13
C GLY A 392 -1.76 5.18 14.95
N GLY A 393 -1.13 6.28 14.51
CA GLY A 393 -0.20 6.25 13.36
C GLY A 393 0.96 5.25 13.49
N LYS A 394 1.48 4.85 12.32
CA LYS A 394 2.41 3.74 11.98
C LYS A 394 3.81 3.64 12.66
N ASP A 395 4.09 4.25 13.81
CA ASP A 395 5.42 4.12 14.46
C ASP A 395 5.32 3.57 15.89
N ASN A 396 5.82 2.34 16.05
CA ASN A 396 5.78 1.50 17.25
C ASN A 396 6.78 1.90 18.36
N SER A 397 6.94 3.19 18.65
CA SER A 397 7.88 3.59 19.71
C SER A 397 7.28 4.48 20.78
N GLU A 398 6.55 5.53 20.43
CA GLU A 398 6.21 6.58 21.42
C GLU A 398 4.92 7.36 21.09
N LYS A 399 3.88 6.69 20.58
CA LYS A 399 2.58 7.36 20.38
C LYS A 399 1.58 7.03 21.48
N LEU A 400 1.02 8.11 22.00
CA LEU A 400 -0.09 8.11 22.92
C LEU A 400 -1.29 7.37 22.30
N SER A 401 -1.63 6.22 22.86
CA SER A 401 -2.89 5.54 22.53
C SER A 401 -4.05 6.39 23.03
N LEU A 402 -4.92 6.81 22.11
CA LEU A 402 -6.11 7.59 22.45
C LEU A 402 -7.11 6.79 23.29
N ASP A 403 -7.02 5.46 23.36
CA ASP A 403 -7.95 4.58 24.11
C ASP A 403 -9.42 5.01 23.98
N LEU A 404 -9.84 5.32 22.75
CA LEU A 404 -11.21 5.71 22.43
C LEU A 404 -12.14 4.55 22.77
N LYS A 405 -13.19 4.80 23.54
CA LYS A 405 -14.24 3.83 23.85
C LYS A 405 -15.61 4.49 23.79
N GLY A 406 -16.63 3.67 23.59
CA GLY A 406 -18.03 4.09 23.61
C GLY A 406 -18.85 3.47 22.49
N GLU A 407 -20.16 3.62 22.61
CA GLU A 407 -21.13 3.09 21.64
C GLU A 407 -21.72 4.23 20.81
N LEU A 408 -21.38 4.26 19.52
CA LEU A 408 -21.85 5.22 18.54
C LEU A 408 -23.23 4.85 18.02
N SER A 409 -24.14 5.82 18.04
CA SER A 409 -25.42 5.82 17.33
C SER A 409 -25.62 7.16 16.65
N GLY A 410 -26.21 7.18 15.46
CA GLY A 410 -26.46 8.44 14.77
C GLY A 410 -26.48 8.30 13.26
N LYS A 411 -26.55 9.45 12.59
CA LYS A 411 -26.62 9.55 11.14
C LYS A 411 -25.60 10.55 10.62
N ILE A 412 -25.04 10.26 9.46
CA ILE A 412 -24.16 11.16 8.71
C ILE A 412 -24.70 11.24 7.29
N LEU A 413 -24.81 12.45 6.75
CA LEU A 413 -25.13 12.72 5.36
C LEU A 413 -23.92 13.39 4.71
N LEU A 414 -23.38 12.77 3.68
CA LEU A 414 -22.28 13.31 2.88
C LEU A 414 -22.83 13.83 1.55
N THR A 415 -22.49 15.08 1.20
CA THR A 415 -22.90 15.75 -0.04
C THR A 415 -21.73 16.51 -0.67
N ASP A 416 -21.83 16.80 -1.97
CA ASP A 416 -20.83 17.55 -2.77
C ASP A 416 -19.37 17.07 -2.59
N VAL A 417 -19.16 15.77 -2.39
CA VAL A 417 -17.86 15.16 -2.03
C VAL A 417 -16.75 15.46 -3.05
N TYR A 418 -17.10 15.62 -4.33
CA TYR A 418 -16.14 15.86 -5.41
C TYR A 418 -15.69 17.33 -5.55
N ARG A 419 -16.38 18.29 -4.93
CA ARG A 419 -16.03 19.72 -5.03
C ARG A 419 -15.80 20.33 -3.65
N ASN A 420 -16.87 20.51 -2.88
CA ASN A 420 -16.84 21.11 -1.54
C ASN A 420 -17.47 20.10 -0.57
N PRO A 421 -16.71 19.11 -0.07
CA PRO A 421 -17.27 18.03 0.73
C PRO A 421 -17.98 18.58 1.96
N LEU A 422 -19.25 18.22 2.09
CA LEU A 422 -20.13 18.57 3.19
C LEU A 422 -20.48 17.31 3.97
N ALA A 423 -20.39 17.41 5.29
CA ALA A 423 -20.76 16.34 6.21
C ALA A 423 -21.71 16.91 7.27
N GLU A 424 -22.97 16.55 7.15
CA GLU A 424 -24.00 16.82 8.16
C GLU A 424 -24.17 15.57 9.00
N GLY A 425 -24.48 15.73 10.28
CA GLY A 425 -24.65 14.57 11.12
C GLY A 425 -25.21 14.88 12.50
N ASP A 426 -25.82 13.86 13.07
CA ASP A 426 -26.27 13.83 14.46
C ASP A 426 -25.79 12.52 15.06
N LEU A 427 -24.71 12.61 15.84
CA LEU A 427 -24.01 11.49 16.42
C LEU A 427 -24.09 11.57 17.94
N ARG A 428 -24.28 10.41 18.55
CA ARG A 428 -24.28 10.21 19.99
C ARG A 428 -23.40 9.03 20.32
N ILE A 429 -22.41 9.24 21.19
CA ILE A 429 -21.53 8.21 21.71
C ILE A 429 -21.83 8.04 23.19
N ASN A 430 -22.43 6.92 23.57
CA ASN A 430 -22.65 6.58 24.98
C ASN A 430 -21.38 6.00 25.59
N GLY A 431 -21.05 6.37 26.83
CA GLY A 431 -19.85 5.86 27.51
C GLY A 431 -18.55 6.32 26.84
N PHE A 432 -18.54 7.50 26.24
CA PHE A 432 -17.37 8.08 25.59
C PHE A 432 -16.22 8.22 26.59
N SER A 433 -15.11 7.60 26.23
CA SER A 433 -13.84 7.71 26.94
C SER A 433 -12.72 7.96 25.94
N ILE A 434 -11.76 8.79 26.33
CA ILE A 434 -10.56 9.07 25.56
C ILE A 434 -9.41 9.29 26.54
N LEU A 435 -8.23 8.76 26.21
CA LEU A 435 -7.02 8.80 27.03
C LEU A 435 -7.26 8.28 28.45
N LYS A 436 -8.10 7.23 28.55
CA LYS A 436 -8.60 6.62 29.81
C LYS A 436 -9.46 7.54 30.68
N GLY A 437 -9.71 8.79 30.27
CA GLY A 437 -10.66 9.68 30.92
C GLY A 437 -12.08 9.35 30.48
N GLU A 438 -13.02 9.29 31.42
CA GLU A 438 -14.44 9.10 31.12
C GLU A 438 -15.15 10.45 30.98
N TYR A 439 -15.93 10.59 29.90
CA TYR A 439 -16.63 11.83 29.57
C TYR A 439 -18.14 11.64 29.40
N GLY A 440 -18.66 10.44 29.70
CA GLY A 440 -20.08 10.15 29.73
C GLY A 440 -20.66 10.04 28.32
N THR A 441 -21.78 10.72 28.04
CA THR A 441 -22.30 10.77 26.67
C THR A 441 -21.70 11.95 25.92
N LEU A 442 -21.12 11.72 24.75
CA LEU A 442 -20.78 12.77 23.79
C LEU A 442 -21.87 12.88 22.73
N THR A 443 -22.36 14.07 22.44
CA THR A 443 -23.18 14.37 21.27
C THR A 443 -22.42 15.27 20.32
N LEU A 444 -22.53 15.01 19.02
CA LEU A 444 -21.92 15.80 17.95
C LEU A 444 -22.98 16.06 16.89
N ASN A 445 -23.27 17.33 16.66
CA ASN A 445 -24.18 17.80 15.64
C ASN A 445 -23.41 18.65 14.62
N SER A 446 -23.61 18.37 13.34
CA SER A 446 -23.12 19.16 12.21
C SER A 446 -24.29 19.46 11.30
N ALA A 447 -24.60 20.74 11.08
CA ALA A 447 -25.72 21.17 10.27
C ALA A 447 -25.30 22.28 9.31
N TRP A 448 -25.76 22.22 8.06
CA TRP A 448 -25.44 23.24 7.08
C TRP A 448 -26.21 24.54 7.32
N ASN A 449 -25.46 25.66 7.44
CA ASN A 449 -26.01 27.00 7.48
C ASN A 449 -25.85 27.66 6.10
N ASN A 450 -26.98 27.81 5.40
CA ASN A 450 -27.04 28.44 4.07
C ASN A 450 -26.63 29.93 4.07
N GLU A 451 -26.94 30.68 5.12
CA GLU A 451 -26.63 32.12 5.19
C GLU A 451 -25.13 32.35 5.34
N GLY A 452 -24.49 31.61 6.24
CA GLY A 452 -23.04 31.67 6.47
C GLY A 452 -22.21 30.88 5.44
N LYS A 453 -22.85 29.99 4.66
CA LYS A 453 -22.19 28.99 3.80
C LYS A 453 -21.16 28.16 4.55
N VAL A 454 -21.51 27.74 5.76
CA VAL A 454 -20.66 26.94 6.64
C VAL A 454 -21.46 25.80 7.26
N ALA A 455 -20.79 24.69 7.56
CA ALA A 455 -21.35 23.66 8.43
C ALA A 455 -21.13 24.08 9.88
N GLU A 456 -22.20 24.39 10.62
CA GLU A 456 -22.13 24.65 12.05
C GLU A 456 -21.89 23.34 12.80
N ILE A 457 -20.85 23.31 13.63
CA ILE A 457 -20.46 22.14 14.40
C ILE A 457 -20.70 22.45 15.87
N ARG A 458 -21.41 21.54 16.55
CA ARG A 458 -21.57 21.56 18.00
C ARG A 458 -21.24 20.19 18.57
N ALA A 459 -20.41 20.14 19.59
CA ALA A 459 -20.19 18.93 20.37
C ALA A 459 -20.29 19.23 21.85
N GLU A 460 -20.97 18.39 22.60
CA GLU A 460 -21.10 18.53 24.04
C GLU A 460 -21.05 17.17 24.72
N ASN A 461 -20.53 17.14 25.94
CA ASN A 461 -20.56 15.93 26.74
C ASN A 461 -21.52 16.06 27.92
N ASN A 462 -21.93 14.92 28.46
CA ASN A 462 -22.71 14.84 29.68
C ASN A 462 -22.23 13.65 30.52
N LEU A 463 -21.60 13.94 31.66
CA LEU A 463 -21.20 12.96 32.65
C LEU A 463 -22.04 13.14 33.92
N SER A 464 -22.95 12.19 34.18
CA SER A 464 -23.84 12.19 35.35
C SER A 464 -24.65 13.49 35.53
N GLY A 465 -25.14 14.07 34.43
CA GLY A 465 -25.93 15.30 34.43
C GLY A 465 -25.09 16.58 34.37
N LYS A 466 -23.75 16.48 34.33
CA LYS A 466 -22.85 17.63 34.24
C LYS A 466 -22.30 17.74 32.82
N ARG A 467 -22.49 18.90 32.20
CA ARG A 467 -21.82 19.30 30.97
C ARG A 467 -20.42 19.80 31.32
N MET A 468 -19.39 19.17 30.76
CA MET A 468 -17.99 19.49 31.05
C MET A 468 -17.23 20.04 29.84
N LEU A 469 -17.72 19.76 28.64
CA LEU A 469 -17.16 20.13 27.36
C LEU A 469 -18.29 20.71 26.50
N ASP A 470 -18.02 21.86 25.90
CA ASP A 470 -18.86 22.52 24.91
C ASP A 470 -17.97 23.03 23.78
N VAL A 471 -18.08 22.41 22.61
CA VAL A 471 -17.38 22.81 21.39
C VAL A 471 -18.41 23.41 20.45
N LYS A 472 -18.12 24.60 19.94
CA LYS A 472 -18.92 25.28 18.92
C LYS A 472 -18.01 25.85 17.87
N GLY A 473 -18.46 25.82 16.63
CA GLY A 473 -17.73 26.48 15.57
C GLY A 473 -18.32 26.14 14.21
N SER A 474 -17.50 26.29 13.18
CA SER A 474 -17.96 26.08 11.83
C SER A 474 -16.85 25.61 10.90
N TYR A 475 -17.24 24.87 9.87
CA TYR A 475 -16.38 24.50 8.76
C TYR A 475 -16.85 25.19 7.48
N ASN A 476 -15.97 25.95 6.84
CA ASN A 476 -16.19 26.50 5.52
C ASN A 476 -15.58 25.56 4.46
N PRO A 477 -16.39 24.87 3.65
CA PRO A 477 -15.90 23.86 2.72
C PRO A 477 -15.18 24.48 1.50
N GLN A 478 -15.53 25.71 1.11
CA GLN A 478 -14.89 26.41 0.00
C GLN A 478 -13.48 26.88 0.37
N LEU A 479 -13.32 27.44 1.56
CA LEU A 479 -12.03 27.88 2.10
C LEU A 479 -11.23 26.73 2.72
N ARG A 480 -11.85 25.55 2.91
CA ARG A 480 -11.31 24.40 3.65
C ARG A 480 -10.80 24.83 5.03
N HIS A 481 -11.57 25.68 5.69
CA HIS A 481 -11.20 26.31 6.95
C HIS A 481 -12.11 25.83 8.07
N LEU A 482 -11.51 25.36 9.16
CA LEU A 482 -12.20 24.91 10.36
C LEU A 482 -11.89 25.90 11.49
N ASP A 483 -12.94 26.48 12.06
CA ASP A 483 -12.86 27.35 13.23
C ASP A 483 -13.70 26.73 14.35
N LEU A 484 -13.05 26.36 15.45
CA LEU A 484 -13.70 25.72 16.60
C LEU A 484 -13.26 26.42 17.88
N THR A 485 -14.23 26.75 18.71
CA THR A 485 -14.05 27.22 20.08
C THR A 485 -14.52 26.13 21.04
N ALA A 486 -13.65 25.71 21.96
CA ALA A 486 -13.97 24.76 23.00
C ALA A 486 -13.96 25.43 24.37
N SER A 487 -15.01 25.21 25.15
CA SER A 487 -15.11 25.57 26.56
C SER A 487 -15.14 24.29 27.39
N ALA A 488 -14.32 24.26 28.43
CA ALA A 488 -14.27 23.15 29.38
C ALA A 488 -14.51 23.66 30.80
N ASP A 489 -15.43 23.03 31.52
CA ASP A 489 -15.69 23.31 32.94
C ASP A 489 -15.64 22.02 33.75
N ARG A 490 -14.78 21.97 34.77
CA ARG A 490 -14.56 20.79 35.63
C ARG A 490 -14.28 19.51 34.83
N LEU A 491 -13.72 19.65 33.63
CA LEU A 491 -13.31 18.55 32.79
C LEU A 491 -12.09 17.86 33.43
N PRO A 492 -12.13 16.55 33.72
CA PRO A 492 -10.96 15.83 34.17
C PRO A 492 -9.83 15.96 33.13
N VAL A 493 -8.70 16.51 33.56
CA VAL A 493 -7.50 16.67 32.72
C VAL A 493 -6.53 15.50 32.84
N ASP A 494 -6.93 14.43 33.53
CA ASP A 494 -6.11 13.21 33.66
C ASP A 494 -5.76 12.58 32.31
N ALA A 495 -6.66 12.76 31.32
CA ALA A 495 -6.45 12.45 29.91
C ALA A 495 -5.23 13.16 29.30
N LEU A 496 -4.83 14.32 29.81
CA LEU A 496 -3.67 15.08 29.33
C LEU A 496 -2.36 14.68 30.01
N ASN A 497 -2.39 13.96 31.14
CA ASN A 497 -1.18 13.52 31.84
C ASN A 497 -0.19 12.75 30.93
N PRO A 498 -0.66 11.85 30.04
CA PRO A 498 0.22 11.18 29.09
C PRO A 498 0.86 12.08 28.02
N LEU A 499 0.37 13.31 27.84
CA LEU A 499 0.91 14.30 26.88
C LEU A 499 1.97 15.23 27.52
N LEU A 500 2.14 15.18 28.85
CA LEU A 500 2.96 16.11 29.62
C LEU A 500 4.36 15.57 29.96
N TYR A 501 4.74 14.41 29.42
CA TYR A 501 6.04 13.76 29.65
C TYR A 501 6.87 13.67 28.38
#